data_AF-A0A6A6J0L1-F1
#
_entry.id   AF-A0A6A6J0L1-F1
#
_cell.length_a   1.000
_cell.length_b   1.000
_cell.length_c   1.000
_cell.angle_alpha   90.00
_cell.angle_beta   90.00
_cell.angle_gamma   90.00
#
_symmetry.space_group_name_H-M   'P 1'
#
loop_
_entity.id
_entity.type
_entity.pdbx_description
1 polymer ?
#
loop_
_entity_poly.entity_id
_entity_poly.type
_entity_poly.pdbx_seq_one_letter_code
_entity_poly.pdbx_strand_id
1 'polypeptide(L)'
;MRAYLFNLASMAFNNHFFFKGINSDPNVTSSPSSDLVAEINRHFTSLSTLRATFLATAEAMFGPGFVWLVQLDDTNARPFRILTTYLAGSPLSAAHYRQQSQDLNTHNPDSYPAVNPVGAFGAAAKQPPKPAKPLGGIDVIPLLCVNTWEHAWLHDYGVGGKRRYLAAWWDKINWDLVRDGAKLSPRSQRGEFRY
;
A
#
# COMPACT_ATOMS: atom_id res chain seq x y z
N MET A 1 26.02 0.35 7.03
CA MET A 1 26.21 0.12 5.57
C MET A 1 25.05 -0.62 4.88
N ARG A 2 24.18 -1.39 5.57
CA ARG A 2 23.07 -2.13 4.94
C ARG A 2 21.79 -1.30 4.65
N ALA A 3 21.55 -0.22 5.40
CA ALA A 3 20.33 0.59 5.25
C ALA A 3 20.29 1.42 3.94
N TYR A 4 21.44 1.88 3.45
CA TYR A 4 21.52 2.61 2.17
C TYR A 4 21.15 1.71 0.99
N LEU A 5 21.72 0.50 0.95
CA LEU A 5 21.41 -0.49 -0.07
C LEU A 5 19.92 -0.87 -0.05
N PHE A 6 19.34 -1.03 1.14
CA PHE A 6 17.89 -1.23 1.29
C PHE A 6 17.10 -0.07 0.67
N ASN A 7 17.46 1.18 0.98
CA ASN A 7 16.74 2.35 0.46
C ASN A 7 16.78 2.39 -1.07
N LEU A 8 17.95 2.14 -1.68
CA LEU A 8 18.07 2.10 -3.13
C LEU A 8 17.23 0.97 -3.74
N ALA A 9 17.33 -0.24 -3.18
CA ALA A 9 16.58 -1.39 -3.66
C ALA A 9 15.08 -1.20 -3.53
N SER A 10 14.62 -0.69 -2.38
CA SER A 10 13.21 -0.42 -2.11
C SER A 10 12.68 0.69 -3.01
N MET A 11 13.44 1.77 -3.23
CA MET A 11 13.02 2.83 -4.14
C MET A 11 12.92 2.34 -5.58
N ALA A 12 13.89 1.56 -6.06
CA ALA A 12 13.84 0.95 -7.39
C ALA A 12 12.63 0.02 -7.54
N PHE A 13 12.36 -0.82 -6.54
CA PHE A 13 11.19 -1.70 -6.52
C PHE A 13 9.88 -0.90 -6.52
N ASN A 14 9.76 0.09 -5.64
CA ASN A 14 8.54 0.88 -5.50
C ASN A 14 8.23 1.69 -6.76
N ASN A 15 9.25 2.34 -7.35
CA ASN A 15 9.10 3.09 -8.59
C ASN A 15 8.72 2.18 -9.76
N HIS A 16 9.38 1.03 -9.88
CA HIS A 16 9.06 0.05 -10.92
C HIS A 16 7.63 -0.48 -10.78
N PHE A 17 7.19 -0.75 -9.55
CA PHE A 17 5.83 -1.20 -9.27
C PHE A 17 4.80 -0.13 -9.62
N PHE A 18 5.07 1.14 -9.28
CA PHE A 18 4.24 2.28 -9.65
C PHE A 18 4.01 2.35 -11.18
N PHE A 19 5.07 2.31 -11.99
CA PHE A 19 4.93 2.39 -13.44
C PHE A 19 4.22 1.18 -14.04
N LYS A 20 4.43 -0.03 -13.51
CA LYS A 20 3.68 -1.23 -13.92
C LYS A 20 2.17 -1.09 -13.67
N GLY A 21 1.79 -0.36 -12.62
CA GLY A 21 0.41 -0.08 -12.27
C GLY A 21 -0.29 0.94 -13.18
N ILE A 22 0.41 1.52 -14.16
CA ILE A 22 -0.15 2.48 -15.12
C ILE A 22 -0.32 1.78 -16.47
N ASN A 23 -1.46 2.01 -17.11
CA ASN A 23 -1.73 1.47 -18.43
C ASN A 23 -0.91 2.21 -19.51
N SER A 24 -0.33 1.46 -20.44
CA SER A 24 0.48 2.02 -21.54
C SER A 24 -0.37 2.61 -22.66
N ASP A 25 -1.63 2.18 -22.80
CA ASP A 25 -2.55 2.73 -23.79
C ASP A 25 -3.22 4.02 -23.26
N PRO A 26 -2.99 5.19 -23.88
CA PRO A 26 -3.61 6.44 -23.44
C PRO A 26 -5.13 6.47 -23.64
N ASN A 27 -5.71 5.63 -24.50
CA ASN A 27 -7.13 5.63 -24.82
C ASN A 27 -7.94 4.59 -24.04
N VAL A 28 -7.28 3.77 -23.21
CA VAL A 28 -7.95 2.75 -22.42
C VAL A 28 -8.90 3.38 -21.40
N THR A 29 -10.10 2.80 -21.31
CA THR A 29 -11.01 3.08 -20.20
C THR A 29 -10.55 2.27 -19.01
N SER A 30 -9.89 2.92 -18.05
CA SER A 30 -9.44 2.26 -16.83
C SER A 30 -10.65 1.87 -15.97
N SER A 31 -10.97 0.59 -15.95
CA SER A 31 -12.02 0.04 -15.08
C SER A 31 -11.65 -1.38 -14.62
N PRO A 32 -11.88 -1.71 -13.35
CA PRO A 32 -11.64 -3.06 -12.85
C PRO A 32 -12.64 -4.07 -13.42
N SER A 33 -12.19 -5.32 -13.51
CA SER A 33 -13.04 -6.44 -13.91
C SER A 33 -14.14 -6.72 -12.88
N SER A 34 -15.25 -7.34 -13.31
CA SER A 34 -16.45 -7.54 -12.48
C SER A 34 -16.21 -8.32 -11.18
N ASP A 35 -15.30 -9.29 -11.20
CA ASP A 35 -14.85 -10.08 -10.06
C ASP A 35 -14.04 -9.25 -9.07
N LEU A 36 -13.12 -8.42 -9.56
CA LEU A 36 -12.35 -7.49 -8.74
C LEU A 36 -13.26 -6.41 -8.12
N VAL A 37 -14.25 -5.91 -8.87
CA VAL A 37 -15.27 -5.00 -8.34
C VAL A 37 -16.04 -5.63 -7.18
N ALA A 38 -16.44 -6.90 -7.30
CA ALA A 38 -17.14 -7.61 -6.23
C ALA A 38 -16.27 -7.76 -4.97
N GLU A 39 -14.96 -7.99 -5.14
CA GLU A 39 -13.99 -8.04 -4.04
C GLU A 39 -13.79 -6.67 -3.39
N ILE A 40 -13.61 -5.62 -4.18
CA ILE A 40 -13.47 -4.23 -3.70
C ILE A 40 -14.72 -3.82 -2.92
N ASN A 41 -15.91 -4.08 -3.45
CA ASN A 41 -17.17 -3.72 -2.80
C ASN A 41 -17.36 -4.45 -1.47
N ARG A 42 -16.80 -5.65 -1.30
CA ARG A 42 -16.84 -6.39 -0.03
C ARG A 42 -16.04 -5.70 1.07
N HIS A 43 -14.91 -5.07 0.72
CA HIS A 43 -13.98 -4.48 1.71
C HIS A 43 -14.12 -2.97 1.87
N PHE A 44 -14.44 -2.25 0.79
CA PHE A 44 -14.55 -0.78 0.77
C PHE A 44 -15.98 -0.30 0.50
N THR A 45 -16.99 -1.18 0.50
CA THR A 45 -18.39 -0.90 0.13
C THR A 45 -18.59 -0.60 -1.37
N SER A 46 -17.74 0.24 -1.96
CA SER A 46 -17.79 0.61 -3.38
C SER A 46 -16.43 1.03 -3.93
N LEU A 47 -16.24 0.92 -5.25
CA LEU A 47 -15.07 1.44 -5.95
C LEU A 47 -14.89 2.96 -5.76
N SER A 48 -15.98 3.72 -5.68
CA SER A 48 -15.93 5.17 -5.44
C SER A 48 -15.41 5.49 -4.03
N THR A 49 -15.79 4.70 -3.02
CA THR A 49 -15.28 4.85 -1.66
C THR A 49 -13.79 4.50 -1.59
N LEU A 50 -13.37 3.44 -2.28
CA LEU A 50 -11.95 3.12 -2.42
C LEU A 50 -11.18 4.29 -3.06
N ARG A 51 -11.65 4.81 -4.20
CA ARG A 51 -11.05 5.97 -4.88
C ARG A 51 -10.91 7.15 -3.93
N ALA A 52 -12.01 7.55 -3.29
CA ALA A 52 -12.03 8.71 -2.41
C ALA A 52 -11.02 8.55 -1.26
N THR A 53 -11.04 7.40 -0.58
CA THR A 53 -10.14 7.13 0.56
C THR A 53 -8.68 7.07 0.13
N PHE A 54 -8.40 6.42 -1.00
CA PHE A 54 -7.05 6.26 -1.52
C PHE A 54 -6.45 7.61 -1.94
N LEU A 55 -7.19 8.39 -2.74
CA LEU A 55 -6.73 9.70 -3.19
C LEU A 55 -6.60 10.68 -2.02
N ALA A 56 -7.54 10.68 -1.07
CA ALA A 56 -7.45 11.52 0.13
C ALA A 56 -6.22 11.16 0.98
N THR A 57 -5.91 9.87 1.15
CA THR A 57 -4.72 9.40 1.88
C THR A 57 -3.44 9.86 1.17
N ALA A 58 -3.38 9.69 -0.15
CA ALA A 58 -2.22 10.12 -0.94
C ALA A 58 -2.04 11.64 -0.95
N GLU A 59 -3.13 12.41 -1.00
CA GLU A 59 -3.11 13.87 -0.92
C GLU A 59 -2.63 14.34 0.46
N ALA A 60 -3.21 13.79 1.53
CA ALA A 60 -2.91 14.13 2.93
C ALA A 60 -1.49 13.75 3.37
N MET A 61 -0.86 12.78 2.70
CA MET A 61 0.52 12.40 2.99
C MET A 61 1.47 13.57 2.70
N PHE A 62 1.92 14.24 3.76
CA PHE A 62 2.85 15.36 3.69
C PHE A 62 4.28 14.81 3.58
N GLY A 63 4.86 14.95 2.39
CA GLY A 63 6.20 14.47 2.07
C GLY A 63 6.25 13.29 1.09
N PRO A 64 7.47 12.94 0.64
CA PRO A 64 7.69 11.91 -0.36
C PRO A 64 7.48 10.50 0.20
N GLY A 65 6.79 9.67 -0.58
CA GLY A 65 6.50 8.29 -0.21
C GLY A 65 5.67 7.58 -1.26
N PHE A 66 5.03 6.50 -0.84
CA PHE A 66 4.19 5.66 -1.67
C PHE A 66 2.90 5.31 -0.92
N VAL A 67 1.78 5.30 -1.65
CA VAL A 67 0.51 4.79 -1.13
C VAL A 67 0.12 3.53 -1.89
N TRP A 68 -0.27 2.51 -1.15
CA TRP A 68 -0.44 1.15 -1.64
C TRP A 68 -1.85 0.66 -1.40
N LEU A 69 -2.40 -0.07 -2.36
CA LEU A 69 -3.50 -1.01 -2.10
C LEU A 69 -2.84 -2.36 -1.88
N VAL A 70 -3.11 -2.98 -0.73
CA VAL A 70 -2.54 -4.26 -0.36
C VAL A 70 -3.63 -5.25 0.01
N GLN A 71 -3.37 -6.53 -0.21
CA GLN A 71 -4.17 -7.62 0.34
C GLN A 71 -3.40 -8.28 1.49
N LEU A 72 -4.07 -8.49 2.62
CA LEU A 72 -3.52 -9.26 3.73
C LEU A 72 -3.78 -10.74 3.49
N ASP A 73 -2.76 -11.58 3.63
CA ASP A 73 -2.81 -13.03 3.35
C ASP A 73 -2.93 -13.90 4.62
N ASP A 74 -3.04 -13.26 5.79
CA ASP A 74 -3.02 -13.94 7.10
C ASP A 74 -4.38 -14.52 7.52
N THR A 75 -5.48 -13.96 6.99
CA THR A 75 -6.84 -14.38 7.37
C THR A 75 -7.58 -14.98 6.18
N ASN A 76 -8.50 -15.92 6.41
CA ASN A 76 -9.40 -16.44 5.37
C ASN A 76 -10.18 -15.32 4.65
N ALA A 77 -10.43 -14.20 5.33
CA ALA A 77 -11.13 -13.05 4.78
C ALA A 77 -10.30 -12.23 3.78
N ARG A 78 -8.97 -12.40 3.78
CA ARG A 78 -7.99 -11.78 2.87
C ARG A 78 -8.29 -10.31 2.53
N PRO A 79 -8.42 -9.43 3.54
CA PRO A 79 -8.96 -8.09 3.34
C PRO A 79 -8.05 -7.19 2.52
N PHE A 80 -8.66 -6.32 1.73
CA PHE A 80 -7.94 -5.22 1.08
C PHE A 80 -7.78 -4.04 2.05
N ARG A 81 -6.61 -3.40 2.03
CA ARG A 81 -6.24 -2.28 2.89
C ARG A 81 -5.42 -1.24 2.13
N ILE A 82 -5.50 0.01 2.57
CA ILE A 82 -4.65 1.10 2.10
C ILE A 82 -3.49 1.22 3.08
N LEU A 83 -2.27 1.27 2.57
CA LEU A 83 -1.05 1.38 3.36
C LEU A 83 -0.16 2.49 2.81
N THR A 84 0.42 3.30 3.69
CA THR A 84 1.37 4.35 3.35
C THR A 84 2.78 3.92 3.73
N THR A 85 3.76 4.20 2.88
CA THR A 85 5.18 4.09 3.24
C THR A 85 5.90 5.41 2.93
N TYR A 86 6.54 5.99 3.95
CA TYR A 86 7.33 7.20 3.77
C TYR A 86 8.70 6.88 3.18
N LEU A 87 9.24 7.82 2.39
CA LEU A 87 10.56 7.73 1.79
C LEU A 87 10.76 6.45 0.96
N ALA A 88 11.65 5.57 1.41
CA ALA A 88 12.00 4.31 0.77
C ALA A 88 11.50 3.10 1.58
N GLY A 89 10.41 3.27 2.35
CA GLY A 89 9.77 2.16 3.04
C GLY A 89 9.17 1.14 2.08
N SER A 90 9.12 -0.12 2.50
CA SER A 90 8.61 -1.23 1.69
C SER A 90 7.28 -1.75 2.26
N PRO A 91 6.28 -2.08 1.42
CA PRO A 91 5.01 -2.64 1.89
C PRO A 91 5.16 -4.10 2.35
N LEU A 92 6.27 -4.77 2.00
CA LEU A 92 6.45 -6.21 2.23
C LEU A 92 6.60 -6.55 3.71
N SER A 93 5.90 -7.60 4.15
CA SER A 93 5.93 -8.15 5.51
C SER A 93 7.34 -8.51 5.98
N ALA A 94 8.14 -9.11 5.10
CA ALA A 94 9.55 -9.44 5.33
C ALA A 94 10.41 -8.19 5.63
N ALA A 95 9.97 -7.00 5.21
CA ALA A 95 10.61 -5.71 5.46
C ALA A 95 9.90 -4.88 6.55
N HIS A 96 9.09 -5.49 7.43
CA HIS A 96 8.36 -4.81 8.52
C HIS A 96 9.22 -3.81 9.33
N TYR A 97 10.50 -4.09 9.55
CA TYR A 97 11.46 -3.21 10.23
C TYR A 97 11.71 -1.87 9.49
N ARG A 98 11.21 -1.72 8.26
CA ARG A 98 11.28 -0.53 7.40
C ARG A 98 9.96 -0.25 6.68
N GLN A 99 8.81 -0.60 7.27
CA GLN A 99 7.52 -0.20 6.71
C GLN A 99 7.29 1.31 6.75
N GLN A 100 7.89 2.03 7.72
CA GLN A 100 7.88 3.49 7.83
C GLN A 100 6.50 4.10 7.51
N SER A 101 5.46 3.66 8.19
CA SER A 101 4.06 4.00 7.87
C SER A 101 3.59 5.33 8.45
N GLN A 102 4.31 5.87 9.44
CA GLN A 102 4.02 7.14 10.13
C GLN A 102 5.18 8.13 9.98
N ASP A 103 4.83 9.42 9.86
CA ASP A 103 5.79 10.51 9.86
C ASP A 103 6.10 10.94 11.30
N LEU A 104 7.27 10.54 11.80
CA LEU A 104 7.68 10.79 13.18
C LEU A 104 7.90 12.28 13.51
N ASN A 105 7.94 13.19 12.53
CA ASN A 105 8.13 14.62 12.78
C ASN A 105 6.82 15.34 13.13
N THR A 106 5.67 14.77 12.80
CA THR A 106 4.35 15.41 12.98
C THR A 106 3.54 14.75 14.13
N HIS A 107 4.12 13.77 14.83
CA HIS A 107 3.47 13.06 15.92
C HIS A 107 3.93 13.58 17.30
N ASN A 108 2.98 14.00 18.15
CA ASN A 108 3.23 14.45 19.54
C ASN A 108 3.46 13.23 20.47
N PRO A 109 4.38 13.28 21.45
CA PRO A 109 4.59 12.26 22.49
C PRO A 109 3.32 11.71 23.18
N ASP A 110 2.21 12.45 23.22
CA ASP A 110 0.94 11.98 23.80
C ASP A 110 0.15 10.99 22.90
N SER A 111 0.64 10.72 21.69
CA SER A 111 0.01 9.78 20.74
C SER A 111 0.43 8.31 20.97
N TYR A 112 1.24 8.05 21.99
CA TYR A 112 1.85 6.74 22.27
C TYR A 112 1.14 5.99 23.41
N PRO A 113 0.24 5.05 23.11
CA PRO A 113 0.08 3.91 24.00
C PRO A 113 0.07 2.61 23.19
N ALA A 114 1.22 2.18 22.66
CA ALA A 114 1.37 0.77 22.27
C ALA A 114 2.80 0.28 22.04
N VAL A 115 3.77 1.11 21.67
CA VAL A 115 5.03 0.56 21.12
C VAL A 115 6.26 1.43 21.42
N ASN A 116 6.84 1.29 22.62
CA ASN A 116 8.30 1.14 22.85
C ASN A 116 8.69 1.51 24.30
N PRO A 117 9.36 0.61 25.04
CA PRO A 117 9.92 0.91 26.36
C PRO A 117 11.34 1.47 26.19
N VAL A 118 11.50 2.66 25.58
CA VAL A 118 12.83 3.29 25.53
C VAL A 118 13.06 4.04 26.85
N GLY A 119 13.52 3.30 27.86
CA GLY A 119 13.83 3.85 29.18
C GLY A 119 14.41 2.87 30.20
N ALA A 120 14.48 1.57 29.92
CA ALA A 120 14.97 0.58 30.89
C ALA A 120 16.47 0.31 30.75
N PHE A 121 17.30 1.05 31.51
CA PHE A 121 18.68 0.62 31.79
C PHE A 121 18.67 -0.44 32.90
N GLY A 122 19.19 -1.64 32.62
CA GLY A 122 19.35 -2.71 33.62
C GLY A 122 19.42 -4.12 33.02
N ALA A 123 19.80 -5.11 33.83
CA ALA A 123 20.06 -6.51 33.42
C ALA A 123 18.85 -7.24 32.80
N ALA A 124 17.66 -6.63 32.80
CA ALA A 124 16.47 -7.05 32.07
C ALA A 124 16.48 -6.68 30.57
N ALA A 125 17.49 -5.92 30.10
CA ALA A 125 17.67 -5.53 28.69
C ALA A 125 18.22 -6.64 27.78
N LYS A 126 18.40 -7.87 28.29
CA LYS A 126 18.80 -9.01 27.46
C LYS A 126 17.63 -9.44 26.58
N GLN A 127 17.60 -8.93 25.34
CA GLN A 127 16.70 -9.44 24.31
C GLN A 127 17.02 -10.93 24.06
N PRO A 128 16.01 -11.82 24.10
CA PRO A 128 16.22 -13.22 23.70
C PRO A 128 16.58 -13.28 22.21
N PRO A 129 17.33 -14.30 21.76
CA PRO A 129 17.71 -14.45 20.36
C PRO A 129 16.46 -14.49 19.49
N LYS A 130 16.40 -13.55 18.53
CA LYS A 130 15.27 -13.35 17.61
C LYS A 130 15.06 -14.63 16.79
N PRO A 131 13.90 -15.31 16.84
CA PRO A 131 13.61 -16.39 15.91
C PRO A 131 13.56 -15.86 14.48
N ALA A 132 14.03 -16.66 13.52
CA ALA A 132 14.25 -16.28 12.11
C ALA A 132 12.97 -16.10 11.27
N LYS A 133 11.78 -16.09 11.90
CA LYS A 133 10.52 -15.63 11.30
C LYS A 133 9.90 -14.61 12.26
N PRO A 134 9.46 -13.42 11.80
CA PRO A 134 8.83 -12.46 12.68
C PRO A 134 7.56 -13.09 13.28
N LEU A 135 7.49 -13.12 14.61
CA LEU A 135 6.35 -13.63 15.38
C LEU A 135 5.10 -12.82 14.98
N GLY A 136 4.16 -13.43 14.23
CA GLY A 136 2.89 -12.80 13.83
C GLY A 136 2.94 -11.87 12.60
N GLY A 137 3.86 -12.07 11.66
CA GLY A 137 3.96 -11.24 10.46
C GLY A 137 2.82 -11.49 9.46
N ILE A 138 1.84 -10.59 9.42
CA ILE A 138 0.82 -10.53 8.36
C ILE A 138 1.51 -10.50 6.98
N ASP A 139 1.29 -11.51 6.14
CA ASP A 139 1.79 -11.46 4.78
C ASP A 139 1.00 -10.42 3.97
N VAL A 140 1.72 -9.50 3.33
CA VAL A 140 1.16 -8.36 2.62
C VAL A 140 1.49 -8.51 1.14
N ILE A 141 0.46 -8.56 0.31
CA ILE A 141 0.57 -8.63 -1.15
C ILE A 141 0.27 -7.24 -1.71
N PRO A 142 1.26 -6.52 -2.27
CA PRO A 142 1.01 -5.23 -2.92
C PRO A 142 0.26 -5.44 -4.24
N LEU A 143 -0.84 -4.71 -4.42
CA LEU A 143 -1.70 -4.81 -5.60
C LEU A 143 -1.63 -3.56 -6.47
N LEU A 144 -1.59 -2.37 -5.86
CA LEU A 144 -1.51 -1.08 -6.54
C LEU A 144 -0.59 -0.15 -5.75
N CYS A 145 0.10 0.75 -6.46
CA CYS A 145 0.96 1.77 -5.86
C CYS A 145 0.82 3.09 -6.60
N VAL A 146 0.82 4.20 -5.86
CA VAL A 146 1.07 5.55 -6.38
C VAL A 146 2.33 6.13 -5.75
N ASN A 147 3.17 6.72 -6.58
CA ASN A 147 4.34 7.49 -6.14
C ASN A 147 3.92 8.92 -5.80
N THR A 148 4.15 9.38 -4.57
CA THR A 148 3.81 10.77 -4.18
C THR A 148 5.02 11.69 -4.13
N TRP A 149 6.21 11.21 -4.48
CA TRP A 149 7.41 12.04 -4.57
C TRP A 149 7.24 13.16 -5.58
N GLU A 150 7.71 14.35 -5.23
CA GLU A 150 7.58 15.57 -6.04
C GLU A 150 8.20 15.39 -7.43
N HIS A 151 9.28 14.61 -7.56
CA HIS A 151 9.89 14.35 -8.87
C HIS A 151 8.98 13.60 -9.86
N ALA A 152 7.92 12.93 -9.37
CA ALA A 152 6.99 12.21 -10.23
C ALA A 152 5.89 13.09 -10.84
N TRP A 153 5.60 14.26 -10.23
CA TRP A 153 4.44 15.07 -10.61
C TRP A 153 4.68 16.58 -10.67
N LEU A 154 5.70 17.09 -9.99
CA LEU A 154 5.94 18.53 -9.87
C LEU A 154 6.23 19.18 -11.22
N HIS A 155 6.97 18.51 -12.10
CA HIS A 155 7.30 19.02 -13.42
C HIS A 155 6.05 19.22 -14.30
N ASP A 156 5.15 18.23 -14.32
CA ASP A 156 4.00 18.23 -15.23
C ASP A 156 2.76 18.94 -14.65
N TYR A 157 2.63 18.97 -13.33
CA TYR A 157 1.44 19.49 -12.65
C TYR A 157 1.69 20.78 -11.86
N GLY A 158 2.94 21.19 -11.69
CA GLY A 158 3.31 22.42 -10.98
C GLY A 158 3.08 22.37 -9.47
N VAL A 159 3.44 23.45 -8.79
CA VAL A 159 3.25 23.60 -7.34
C VAL A 159 1.76 23.60 -7.00
N GLY A 160 1.33 22.68 -6.13
CA GLY A 160 -0.10 22.46 -5.81
C GLY A 160 -0.84 21.51 -6.76
N GLY A 161 -0.16 20.98 -7.78
CA GLY A 161 -0.73 20.08 -8.78
C GLY A 161 -1.00 18.64 -8.32
N LYS A 162 -0.57 18.26 -7.11
CA LYS A 162 -0.63 16.88 -6.59
C LYS A 162 -2.01 16.24 -6.71
N ARG A 163 -3.08 16.95 -6.34
CA ARG A 163 -4.46 16.42 -6.45
C ARG A 163 -4.85 16.08 -7.89
N ARG A 164 -4.43 16.92 -8.85
CA ARG A 164 -4.74 16.74 -10.28
C ARG A 164 -3.92 15.58 -10.88
N TYR A 165 -2.67 15.44 -10.45
CA TYR A 165 -1.83 14.28 -10.74
C TYR A 165 -2.48 12.98 -10.24
N LEU A 166 -2.91 12.95 -8.99
CA LEU A 166 -3.53 11.77 -8.36
C LEU A 166 -4.83 11.37 -9.07
N ALA A 167 -5.67 12.35 -9.46
CA ALA A 167 -6.87 12.08 -10.23
C ALA A 167 -6.56 11.49 -11.62
N ALA A 168 -5.60 12.08 -12.34
CA ALA A 168 -5.18 11.60 -13.66
C ALA A 168 -4.53 10.19 -13.60
N TRP A 169 -3.73 9.93 -12.56
CA TRP A 169 -3.17 8.61 -12.28
C TRP A 169 -4.26 7.56 -12.06
N TRP A 170 -5.30 7.88 -11.28
CA TRP A 170 -6.42 6.96 -11.02
C TRP A 170 -7.12 6.53 -12.32
N ASP A 171 -7.30 7.47 -13.24
CA ASP A 171 -7.98 7.21 -14.52
C ASP A 171 -7.11 6.42 -15.52
N LYS A 172 -5.86 6.09 -15.14
CA LYS A 172 -4.90 5.31 -15.93
C LYS A 172 -4.39 4.07 -15.21
N ILE A 173 -5.05 3.62 -14.14
CA ILE A 173 -4.69 2.39 -13.44
C ILE A 173 -4.80 1.18 -14.39
N ASN A 174 -3.77 0.34 -14.36
CA ASN A 174 -3.79 -1.00 -14.94
C ASN A 174 -4.47 -1.97 -13.95
N TRP A 175 -5.80 -2.11 -14.07
CA TRP A 175 -6.57 -2.98 -13.17
C TRP A 175 -6.34 -4.48 -13.41
N ASP A 176 -5.82 -4.88 -14.57
CA ASP A 176 -5.45 -6.28 -14.83
C ASP A 176 -4.31 -6.72 -13.93
N LEU A 177 -3.31 -5.85 -13.70
CA LEU A 177 -2.24 -6.11 -12.74
C LEU A 177 -2.80 -6.33 -11.32
N VAL A 178 -3.76 -5.50 -10.91
CA VAL A 178 -4.40 -5.58 -9.59
C VAL A 178 -5.18 -6.90 -9.46
N ARG A 179 -5.94 -7.27 -10.50
CA ARG A 179 -6.69 -8.53 -10.56
C ARG A 179 -5.75 -9.73 -10.47
N ASP A 180 -4.70 -9.75 -11.29
CA ASP A 180 -3.78 -10.89 -11.39
C ASP A 180 -2.93 -11.07 -10.12
N GLY A 181 -2.62 -9.97 -9.42
CA GLY A 181 -1.96 -10.01 -8.12
C GLY A 181 -2.89 -10.39 -6.96
N ALA A 182 -4.20 -10.18 -7.09
CA ALA A 182 -5.16 -10.41 -6.04
C ALA A 182 -5.57 -11.88 -5.93
N LYS A 183 -5.57 -12.41 -4.70
CA LYS A 183 -6.17 -13.71 -4.39
C LYS A 183 -7.67 -13.53 -4.22
N LEU A 184 -8.41 -13.60 -5.32
CA LEU A 184 -9.86 -13.45 -5.35
C LEU A 184 -10.57 -14.67 -4.76
N SER A 185 -11.69 -14.44 -4.08
CA SER A 185 -12.53 -15.54 -3.57
C SER A 185 -13.22 -16.27 -4.74
N PRO A 186 -13.37 -17.61 -4.70
CA PRO A 186 -14.08 -18.35 -5.74
C PRO A 186 -15.48 -17.81 -5.93
N ARG A 187 -15.88 -17.57 -7.18
CA ARG A 187 -17.24 -17.16 -7.52
C ARG A 187 -18.20 -18.26 -7.06
N SER A 188 -19.05 -17.98 -6.08
CA SER A 188 -20.10 -18.92 -5.67
C SER A 188 -21.01 -19.14 -6.89
N GLN A 189 -20.86 -20.28 -7.55
CA GLN A 189 -21.81 -20.73 -8.56
C GLN A 189 -23.11 -20.97 -7.81
N ARG A 190 -24.07 -20.03 -7.89
CA ARG A 190 -25.45 -20.36 -7.54
C ARG A 190 -25.88 -21.42 -8.53
N GLY A 191 -26.04 -22.65 -8.04
CA GLY A 191 -26.51 -23.77 -8.83
C GLY A 191 -27.80 -23.38 -9.55
N GLU A 192 -27.81 -23.58 -10.86
CA GLU A 192 -29.04 -23.71 -11.62
C GLU A 192 -29.82 -24.88 -11.02
N PHE A 193 -30.79 -24.59 -10.14
CA PHE A 193 -31.84 -25.55 -9.85
C PHE A 193 -32.70 -25.67 -11.10
N ARG A 194 -32.37 -26.66 -11.93
CA ARG A 194 -33.28 -27.17 -12.95
C ARG A 194 -34.39 -27.92 -12.22
N TYR A 195 -35.61 -27.39 -12.31
CA TYR A 195 -36.84 -28.10 -11.96
C TYR A 195 -37.16 -29.14 -13.04
#